data_AF-A0A349YRF9-F1
#
_entry.id   AF-A0A349YRF9-F1
#
_cell.length_a   1.000
_cell.length_b   1.000
_cell.length_c   1.000
_cell.angle_alpha   90.00
_cell.angle_beta   90.00
_cell.angle_gamma   90.00
#
_symmetry.space_group_name_H-M   'P 1'
#
loop_
_entity.id
_entity.type
_entity.pdbx_description
1 polymer ?
#
loop_
_entity_poly.entity_id
_entity_poly.type
_entity_poly.pdbx_seq_one_letter_code
_entity_poly.pdbx_strand_id
1 'polypeptide(L)'
;MERIDSRQFKDYSQQIDDIEFFQGDTITIPFQFIDFDGDVVTLRKSPKSQTYVKWLLCPFGQYQNPLVELKSTTVNNPSDDVYIDDETNIVYVHLDDSKTQKLIHGKYVQQIILYYDFENGNPQREFRRAQGFVIFKEKIPDFS
;
A
#
# COMPACT_ATOMS: atom_id res chain seq x y z
N MET A 1 -6.97 -27.07 -5.22
CA MET A 1 -6.48 -25.89 -4.47
C MET A 1 -7.01 -24.65 -5.18
N GLU A 2 -8.31 -24.41 -5.11
CA GLU A 2 -8.95 -23.16 -5.57
C GLU A 2 -9.30 -22.39 -4.30
N ARG A 3 -8.38 -21.57 -3.79
CA ARG A 3 -8.57 -20.92 -2.49
C ARG A 3 -9.08 -19.49 -2.59
N ILE A 4 -9.14 -18.95 -3.80
CA ILE A 4 -9.35 -17.53 -4.02
C ILE A 4 -10.38 -17.37 -5.15
N ASP A 5 -11.65 -17.16 -4.80
CA ASP A 5 -12.69 -16.82 -5.77
C ASP A 5 -12.69 -15.31 -5.99
N SER A 6 -12.64 -14.87 -7.26
CA SER A 6 -12.76 -13.47 -7.65
C SER A 6 -13.95 -12.71 -7.01
N ARG A 7 -15.01 -13.43 -6.61
CA ARG A 7 -16.16 -12.88 -5.89
C ARG A 7 -15.83 -12.40 -4.47
N GLN A 8 -14.89 -13.04 -3.78
CA GLN A 8 -14.50 -12.70 -2.41
C GLN A 8 -13.80 -11.34 -2.29
N PHE A 9 -13.39 -10.73 -3.40
CA PHE A 9 -12.60 -9.50 -3.38
C PHE A 9 -13.36 -8.21 -3.66
N LYS A 10 -14.61 -8.29 -4.13
CA LYS A 10 -15.37 -7.08 -4.49
C LYS A 10 -15.89 -6.32 -3.28
N ASP A 11 -16.15 -7.00 -2.17
CA ASP A 11 -16.87 -6.43 -1.02
C ASP A 11 -16.01 -6.34 0.26
N TYR A 12 -14.73 -6.72 0.19
CA TYR A 12 -13.82 -6.72 1.34
C TYR A 12 -12.82 -5.55 1.29
N SER A 13 -12.83 -4.73 2.33
CA SER A 13 -11.83 -3.70 2.59
C SER A 13 -11.09 -4.05 3.88
N GLN A 14 -9.77 -4.22 3.80
CA GLN A 14 -8.94 -4.52 4.95
C GLN A 14 -8.66 -3.23 5.73
N GLN A 15 -9.08 -3.14 6.98
CA GLN A 15 -8.62 -2.05 7.83
C GLN A 15 -7.18 -2.33 8.25
N ILE A 16 -6.31 -1.33 8.07
CA ILE A 16 -4.93 -1.35 8.57
C ILE A 16 -4.79 -0.34 9.70
N ASP A 17 -3.79 -0.55 10.54
CA ASP A 17 -3.53 0.31 11.69
C ASP A 17 -3.24 1.76 11.25
N ASP A 18 -3.70 2.69 12.07
CA ASP A 18 -3.36 4.08 11.93
C ASP A 18 -1.90 4.29 12.34
N ILE A 19 -1.20 5.13 11.58
CA ILE A 19 0.21 5.41 11.79
C ILE A 19 0.45 6.91 11.93
N GLU A 20 1.37 7.28 12.80
CA GLU A 20 1.71 8.66 13.09
C GLU A 20 3.20 8.91 12.83
N PHE A 21 3.52 10.01 12.16
CA PHE A 21 4.89 10.42 11.86
C PHE A 21 5.05 11.92 11.98
N PHE A 22 6.30 12.40 12.06
CA PHE A 22 6.57 13.82 11.91
C PHE A 22 6.77 14.17 10.44
N GLN A 23 6.32 15.37 10.06
CA GLN A 23 6.56 15.91 8.74
C GLN A 23 8.08 16.02 8.47
N GLY A 24 8.50 15.57 7.29
CA GLY A 24 9.90 15.60 6.85
C GLY A 24 10.76 14.43 7.34
N ASP A 25 10.17 13.43 7.98
CA ASP A 25 10.85 12.16 8.25
C ASP A 25 10.77 11.23 7.04
N THR A 26 11.75 10.33 6.92
CA THR A 26 11.67 9.18 6.02
C THR A 26 10.87 8.07 6.69
N ILE A 27 9.88 7.54 6.00
CA ILE A 27 8.90 6.60 6.55
C ILE A 27 8.94 5.31 5.73
N THR A 28 8.86 4.16 6.42
CA THR A 28 8.62 2.86 5.78
C THR A 28 7.42 2.19 6.42
N ILE A 29 6.43 1.84 5.62
CA ILE A 29 5.17 1.25 6.06
C ILE A 29 5.13 -0.20 5.53
N PRO A 30 5.29 -1.22 6.38
CA PRO A 30 5.09 -2.61 6.01
C PRO A 30 3.61 -2.98 6.08
N PHE A 31 3.13 -3.80 5.15
CA PHE A 31 1.80 -4.39 5.25
C PHE A 31 1.67 -5.70 4.49
N GLN A 32 0.69 -6.52 4.90
CA GLN A 32 0.32 -7.78 4.24
C GLN A 32 -1.15 -7.74 3.84
N PHE A 33 -1.47 -8.33 2.69
CA PHE A 33 -2.86 -8.51 2.27
C PHE A 33 -3.43 -9.78 2.87
N ILE A 34 -4.53 -9.64 3.60
CA ILE A 34 -5.27 -10.74 4.24
C ILE A 34 -6.58 -10.95 3.49
N ASP A 35 -7.01 -12.20 3.37
CA ASP A 35 -8.31 -12.56 2.80
C ASP A 35 -9.47 -12.56 3.78
N PHE A 36 -10.65 -12.78 3.21
CA PHE A 36 -11.89 -12.83 3.97
C PHE A 36 -11.87 -13.94 5.03
N ASP A 37 -11.12 -15.02 4.76
CA ASP A 37 -10.98 -16.16 5.66
C ASP A 37 -9.85 -15.94 6.69
N GLY A 38 -9.17 -14.79 6.64
CA GLY A 38 -8.07 -14.43 7.54
C GLY A 38 -6.70 -14.95 7.09
N ASP A 39 -6.59 -15.56 5.90
CA ASP A 39 -5.35 -16.10 5.38
C ASP A 39 -4.53 -15.02 4.63
N VAL A 40 -3.20 -15.12 4.70
CA VAL A 40 -2.29 -14.24 3.94
C VAL A 40 -2.38 -14.55 2.45
N VAL A 41 -2.60 -13.52 1.63
CA VAL A 41 -2.60 -13.65 0.17
C VAL A 41 -1.18 -13.73 -0.36
N THR A 42 -0.84 -14.83 -1.02
CA THR A 42 0.38 -14.92 -1.82
C THR A 42 0.31 -13.96 -3.01
N LEU A 43 1.18 -12.95 -3.04
CA LEU A 43 1.16 -11.85 -4.01
C LEU A 43 1.76 -12.25 -5.36
N ARG A 44 2.86 -13.01 -5.35
CA ARG A 44 3.55 -13.49 -6.54
C ARG A 44 3.68 -15.01 -6.46
N LYS A 45 2.99 -15.73 -7.36
CA LYS A 45 2.97 -17.20 -7.40
C LYS A 45 4.10 -17.77 -8.26
N SER A 46 4.56 -17.00 -9.24
CA SER A 46 5.69 -17.34 -10.09
C SER A 46 6.54 -16.10 -10.40
N PRO A 47 7.78 -16.28 -10.89
CA PRO A 47 8.61 -15.18 -11.38
C PRO A 47 8.00 -14.39 -12.55
N LYS A 48 6.93 -14.88 -13.17
CA LYS A 48 6.23 -14.22 -14.28
C LYS A 48 4.99 -13.45 -13.82
N SER A 49 4.62 -13.57 -12.55
CA SER A 49 3.48 -12.87 -11.96
C SER A 49 3.54 -11.39 -12.27
N GLN A 50 2.47 -10.86 -12.83
CA GLN A 50 2.34 -9.44 -13.11
C GLN A 50 1.58 -8.68 -12.00
N THR A 51 1.42 -9.29 -10.83
CA THR A 51 0.84 -8.65 -9.65
C THR A 51 1.64 -7.39 -9.28
N TYR A 52 0.93 -6.29 -9.06
CA TYR A 52 1.51 -5.05 -8.54
C TYR A 52 0.56 -4.39 -7.54
N VAL A 53 1.09 -3.45 -6.78
CA VAL A 53 0.36 -2.73 -5.74
C VAL A 53 0.41 -1.24 -6.00
N LYS A 54 -0.72 -0.56 -5.82
CA LYS A 54 -0.77 0.91 -5.74
C LYS A 54 -0.99 1.34 -4.30
N TRP A 55 -0.31 2.41 -3.91
CA TRP A 55 -0.54 3.10 -2.66
C TRP A 55 -0.92 4.56 -2.94
N LEU A 56 -2.04 4.98 -2.38
CA LEU A 56 -2.59 6.32 -2.54
C LEU A 56 -2.67 6.99 -1.17
N LEU A 57 -2.27 8.24 -1.10
CA LEU A 57 -2.50 9.10 0.07
C LEU A 57 -3.42 10.24 -0.29
N CYS A 58 -4.61 10.25 0.30
CA CYS A 58 -5.61 11.28 0.06
C CYS A 58 -5.80 12.13 1.33
N PRO A 59 -6.11 13.44 1.22
CA PRO A 59 -6.54 14.23 2.36
C PRO A 59 -7.81 13.61 2.98
N PHE A 60 -7.95 13.70 4.31
CA PHE A 60 -9.16 13.24 4.97
C PHE A 60 -10.41 13.95 4.41
N GLY A 61 -11.43 13.17 4.05
CA GLY A 61 -12.64 13.66 3.38
C GLY A 61 -12.55 13.82 1.85
N GLN A 62 -11.37 13.67 1.23
CA GLN A 62 -11.16 13.77 -0.21
C GLN A 62 -10.63 12.48 -0.84
N TYR A 63 -11.34 11.37 -0.62
CA TYR A 63 -10.89 10.01 -0.97
C TYR A 63 -10.56 9.77 -2.45
N GLN A 64 -11.06 10.60 -3.37
CA GLN A 64 -10.84 10.47 -4.83
C GLN A 64 -9.74 11.41 -5.35
N ASN A 65 -9.08 12.18 -4.49
CA ASN A 65 -8.07 13.17 -4.87
C ASN A 65 -6.73 12.87 -4.17
N PRO A 66 -5.93 11.93 -4.70
CA PRO A 66 -4.66 11.57 -4.09
C PRO A 66 -3.64 12.72 -4.23
N LEU A 67 -2.99 13.07 -3.12
CA LEU A 67 -1.81 13.95 -3.14
C LEU A 67 -0.55 13.18 -3.53
N VAL A 68 -0.50 11.89 -3.16
CA VAL A 68 0.59 10.99 -3.49
C VAL A 68 -0.02 9.72 -4.08
N GLU A 69 0.47 9.33 -5.25
CA GLU A 69 0.17 8.05 -5.88
C GLU A 69 1.50 7.35 -6.20
N LEU A 70 1.68 6.18 -5.61
CA LEU A 70 2.86 5.34 -5.80
C LEU A 70 2.41 3.97 -6.29
N LYS A 71 3.30 3.31 -7.04
CA LYS A 71 3.03 2.01 -7.64
C LYS A 71 4.28 1.15 -7.60
N SER A 72 4.11 -0.11 -7.20
CA SER A 72 5.20 -1.08 -7.27
C SER A 72 5.48 -1.49 -8.71
N THR A 73 6.75 -1.79 -9.00
CA THR A 73 7.07 -2.56 -10.19
C THR A 73 6.63 -4.02 -10.00
N THR A 74 6.62 -4.79 -11.09
CA THR A 74 6.35 -6.23 -11.06
C THR A 74 7.59 -7.05 -10.68
N VAL A 75 8.74 -6.40 -10.55
CA VAL A 75 10.00 -6.99 -10.10
C VAL A 75 10.18 -6.70 -8.60
N ASN A 76 10.86 -7.57 -7.86
CA ASN A 76 11.27 -7.25 -6.50
C ASN A 76 12.46 -6.28 -6.55
N ASN A 77 12.21 -5.02 -6.22
CA ASN A 77 13.23 -3.99 -6.16
C ASN A 77 13.06 -3.16 -4.88
N PRO A 78 13.84 -3.44 -3.82
CA PRO A 78 13.78 -2.70 -2.55
C PRO A 78 14.09 -1.19 -2.65
N SER A 79 14.59 -0.73 -3.80
CA SER A 79 14.86 0.70 -4.03
C SER A 79 13.61 1.45 -4.52
N ASP A 80 12.53 0.76 -4.87
CA ASP A 80 11.29 1.40 -5.31
C ASP A 80 10.52 1.96 -4.10
N ASP A 81 9.81 3.07 -4.32
CA ASP A 81 8.92 3.67 -3.30
C ASP A 81 7.82 2.71 -2.83
N VAL A 82 7.43 1.74 -3.66
CA VAL A 82 6.59 0.62 -3.26
C VAL A 82 7.20 -0.64 -3.84
N TYR A 83 7.46 -1.64 -3.00
CA TYR A 83 7.92 -2.93 -3.50
C TYR A 83 7.28 -4.09 -2.74
N ILE A 84 7.18 -5.21 -3.44
CA ILE A 84 6.73 -6.48 -2.88
C ILE A 84 7.98 -7.30 -2.64
N ASP A 85 8.24 -7.62 -1.38
CA ASP A 85 9.30 -8.55 -1.01
C ASP A 85 8.84 -9.98 -1.27
N ASP A 86 9.51 -10.65 -2.20
CA ASP A 86 9.19 -12.02 -2.60
C ASP A 86 9.49 -13.04 -1.50
N GLU A 87 10.43 -12.75 -0.60
CA GLU A 87 10.83 -13.69 0.46
C GLU A 87 9.83 -13.68 1.62
N THR A 88 9.39 -12.49 2.02
CA THR A 88 8.48 -12.30 3.16
C THR A 88 7.01 -12.17 2.77
N ASN A 89 6.72 -11.96 1.48
CA ASN A 89 5.38 -11.63 0.98
C ASN A 89 4.78 -10.39 1.66
N ILE A 90 5.64 -9.45 2.07
CA ILE A 90 5.29 -8.16 2.64
C ILE A 90 5.44 -7.09 1.56
N VAL A 91 4.52 -6.13 1.58
CA VAL A 91 4.65 -4.93 0.76
C VAL A 91 5.17 -3.81 1.64
N TYR A 92 6.15 -3.08 1.13
CA TYR A 92 6.73 -1.93 1.79
C TYR A 92 6.42 -0.68 0.98
N VAL A 93 5.98 0.37 1.68
CA VAL A 93 5.85 1.73 1.12
C VAL A 93 6.90 2.60 1.77
N HIS A 94 7.77 3.16 0.96
CA HIS A 94 8.80 4.10 1.36
C HIS A 94 8.40 5.52 0.96
N LEU A 95 8.39 6.43 1.92
CA LEU A 95 8.23 7.86 1.69
C LEU A 95 9.49 8.54 2.16
N ASP A 96 10.25 9.10 1.23
CA ASP A 96 11.40 9.94 1.57
C ASP A 96 10.97 11.28 2.17
N ASP A 97 11.94 11.97 2.76
CA ASP A 97 11.76 13.30 3.35
C ASP A 97 11.19 14.32 2.35
N SER A 98 11.59 14.27 1.09
CA SER A 98 11.12 15.20 0.06
C SER A 98 9.63 15.04 -0.25
N LYS A 99 9.11 13.81 -0.15
CA LYS A 99 7.68 13.50 -0.28
C LYS A 99 6.93 13.92 0.97
N THR A 100 7.46 13.64 2.16
CA THR A 100 6.77 13.94 3.43
C THR A 100 6.79 15.42 3.79
N GLN A 101 7.83 16.18 3.42
CA GLN A 101 7.89 17.64 3.63
C GLN A 101 6.77 18.39 2.91
N LYS A 102 6.34 17.90 1.74
CA LYS A 102 5.27 18.52 0.94
C LYS A 102 3.87 18.25 1.50
N LEU A 103 3.74 17.30 2.42
CA LEU A 103 2.48 17.00 3.10
C LEU A 103 2.32 17.95 4.28
N ILE A 104 1.22 18.69 4.30
CA ILE A 104 0.86 19.56 5.42
C ILE A 104 0.63 18.68 6.65
N HIS A 105 0.96 19.15 7.85
CA HIS A 105 0.54 18.46 9.07
C HIS A 105 -0.97 18.23 9.07
N GLY A 106 -1.42 17.03 9.45
CA GLY A 106 -2.82 16.67 9.39
C GLY A 106 -3.08 15.19 9.19
N LYS A 107 -4.37 14.86 9.05
CA LYS A 107 -4.86 13.49 8.88
C LYS A 107 -5.08 13.19 7.40
N TYR A 108 -4.53 12.07 6.96
CA TYR A 108 -4.64 11.54 5.61
C TYR A 108 -5.20 10.13 5.63
N VAL A 109 -5.80 9.73 4.53
CA VAL A 109 -6.30 8.39 4.30
C VAL A 109 -5.33 7.70 3.36
N GLN A 110 -4.69 6.65 3.85
CA GLN A 110 -3.97 5.75 2.97
C GLN A 110 -4.93 4.72 2.38
N GLN A 111 -4.75 4.45 1.09
CA GLN A 111 -5.49 3.44 0.36
C GLN A 111 -4.51 2.59 -0.42
N ILE A 112 -4.55 1.29 -0.17
CA ILE A 112 -3.67 0.34 -0.79
C ILE A 112 -4.51 -0.56 -1.67
N ILE A 113 -4.13 -0.71 -2.94
CA ILE A 113 -4.91 -1.41 -3.94
C ILE A 113 -4.06 -2.50 -4.56
N LEU A 114 -4.54 -3.74 -4.54
CA LEU A 114 -3.89 -4.88 -5.15
C LEU A 114 -4.39 -5.08 -6.58
N TYR A 115 -3.49 -5.07 -7.55
CA TYR A 115 -3.77 -5.52 -8.91
C TYR A 115 -3.23 -6.93 -9.07
N TYR A 116 -4.09 -7.92 -8.87
CA TYR A 116 -3.69 -9.31 -8.74
C TYR A 116 -3.68 -10.02 -10.09
N ASP A 117 -2.59 -10.74 -10.34
CA ASP A 117 -2.47 -11.69 -11.45
C ASP A 117 -2.82 -13.11 -10.97
N PHE A 118 -3.82 -13.72 -11.60
CA PHE A 118 -4.19 -15.11 -11.32
C PHE A 118 -3.37 -16.13 -12.10
N GLU A 119 -2.50 -15.68 -13.01
CA GLU A 119 -1.66 -16.51 -13.88
C GLU A 119 -2.49 -17.45 -14.78
N ASN A 120 -3.75 -17.08 -15.06
CA ASN A 120 -4.67 -17.84 -15.90
C ASN A 120 -4.80 -17.26 -17.33
N GLY A 121 -3.88 -16.38 -17.72
CA GLY A 121 -3.86 -15.71 -19.02
C GLY A 121 -4.80 -14.51 -19.14
N ASN A 122 -5.59 -14.18 -18.11
CA ASN A 122 -6.41 -12.98 -18.09
C ASN A 122 -5.62 -11.76 -17.59
N PRO A 123 -6.05 -10.52 -17.93
CA PRO A 123 -5.48 -9.31 -17.35
C PRO A 123 -5.55 -9.28 -15.83
N GLN A 124 -4.66 -8.51 -15.21
CA GLN A 124 -4.71 -8.28 -13.77
C GLN A 124 -6.08 -7.70 -13.39
N ARG A 125 -6.56 -8.09 -12.22
CA ARG A 125 -7.81 -7.57 -11.69
C ARG A 125 -7.52 -6.74 -10.45
N GLU A 126 -8.15 -5.58 -10.38
CA GLU A 126 -8.14 -4.75 -9.19
C GLU A 126 -8.97 -5.40 -8.09
N PHE A 127 -8.39 -5.50 -6.90
CA PHE A 127 -9.02 -6.10 -5.75
C PHE A 127 -8.57 -5.42 -4.47
N ARG A 128 -9.37 -5.64 -3.41
CA ARG A 128 -9.06 -5.38 -2.01
C ARG A 128 -8.36 -4.07 -1.75
N ARG A 129 -9.15 -3.14 -1.24
CA ARG A 129 -8.65 -1.92 -0.69
C ARG A 129 -8.19 -2.18 0.74
N ALA A 130 -6.93 -1.95 1.06
CA ALA A 130 -6.52 -1.78 2.45
C ALA A 130 -6.60 -0.28 2.80
N GLN A 131 -7.16 0.07 3.95
CA GLN A 131 -7.35 1.46 4.34
C GLN A 131 -7.03 1.70 5.80
N GLY A 132 -6.42 2.84 6.07
CA GLY A 132 -6.14 3.34 7.41
C GLY A 132 -5.83 4.82 7.34
N PHE A 133 -5.43 5.39 8.46
CA PHE A 133 -5.02 6.78 8.51
C PHE A 133 -3.51 6.94 8.66
N VAL A 134 -2.99 7.98 8.03
CA VAL A 134 -1.63 8.49 8.26
C VAL A 134 -1.79 9.88 8.87
N ILE A 135 -1.21 10.10 10.04
CA ILE A 135 -1.27 11.37 10.75
C ILE A 135 0.12 11.99 10.75
N PHE A 136 0.28 13.10 10.03
CA PHE A 136 1.51 13.88 10.07
C PHE A 136 1.42 14.93 11.18
N LYS A 137 2.32 14.83 12.14
CA LYS A 137 2.53 15.81 13.19
C LYS A 137 3.53 16.86 12.73
N GLU A 138 3.34 18.08 13.20
CA GLU A 138 4.31 19.15 12.99
C GLU A 138 5.61 18.79 13.71
N LYS A 139 6.73 18.93 13.00
CA LYS A 139 8.06 18.79 13.60
C LYS A 139 8.40 20.11 14.29
N ILE A 140 8.54 20.09 15.61
CA ILE A 140 8.99 21.27 16.35
C ILE A 140 10.45 21.51 15.94
N PRO A 141 10.82 22.71 15.45
CA PRO A 141 12.20 23.01 15.13
C PRO A 141 13.05 22.95 16.40
N ASP A 142 14.14 22.19 16.38
CA ASP A 142 15.15 22.28 17.43
C ASP A 142 15.75 23.70 17.39
N PHE A 143 15.59 24.44 18.48
CA PHE A 143 16.28 25.72 18.64
C PHE A 143 17.78 25.44 18.87
N SER A 144 18.60 25.67 17.84
CA SER A 144 20.07 25.65 17.92
C SER A 144 20.65 27.04 18.15
#